data_AF-A0AA86NWH3-F1
#
_entry.id   AF-A0AA86NWH3-F1
#
_cell.length_a   1.000
_cell.length_b   1.000
_cell.length_c   1.000
_cell.angle_alpha   90.00
_cell.angle_beta   90.00
_cell.angle_gamma   90.00
#
_symmetry.space_group_name_H-M   'P 1'
#
loop_
_entity.id
_entity.type
_entity.pdbx_description
1 polymer ?
#
loop_
_entity_poly.entity_id
_entity_poly.type
_entity_poly.pdbx_seq_one_letter_code
_entity_poly.pdbx_strand_id
1 'polypeptide(L)'
;MEINTPFNLTATVCLPTQTLGKQQITYKQLLLGPGNKYLDFILHECNCKIQFQEPSTIKLEYGTSDQFNQAKKHFEDLFSQIQKLAEIGEKFEEQYDENEKLIDFATWYEAQPEDQHDELQAALVDQMKELL
;
A
#
# COMPACT_ATOMS: atom_id res chain seq x y z
N MET A 1 4.17 -7.68 -41.84
CA MET A 1 3.94 -6.23 -41.77
C MET A 1 3.31 -5.98 -40.41
N GLU A 2 4.05 -5.39 -39.47
CA GLU A 2 3.46 -4.93 -38.22
C GLU A 2 2.64 -3.67 -38.55
N ILE A 3 1.32 -3.80 -38.51
CA ILE A 3 0.42 -2.66 -38.63
C ILE A 3 0.56 -1.93 -37.29
N ASN A 4 1.41 -0.90 -37.25
CA ASN A 4 1.43 0.05 -36.16
C ASN A 4 0.13 0.87 -36.24
N THR A 5 -0.90 0.40 -35.55
CA THR A 5 -2.16 1.12 -35.44
C THR A 5 -1.88 2.48 -34.78
N PRO A 6 -2.20 3.60 -35.42
CA PRO A 6 -1.92 4.92 -34.86
C PRO A 6 -2.73 5.13 -33.58
N PHE A 7 -2.15 5.81 -32.58
CA PHE A 7 -2.85 6.24 -31.37
C PHE A 7 -3.87 7.33 -31.71
N ASN A 8 -5.09 6.94 -32.01
CA ASN A 8 -6.17 7.81 -32.45
C ASN A 8 -7.30 7.92 -31.41
N LEU A 9 -7.25 7.12 -30.35
CA LEU A 9 -8.24 7.13 -29.26
C LEU A 9 -7.59 7.54 -27.95
N THR A 10 -8.37 8.20 -27.10
CA THR A 10 -7.91 8.63 -25.77
C THR A 10 -8.96 8.36 -24.71
N ALA A 11 -8.53 7.91 -23.54
CA ALA A 11 -9.38 7.73 -22.36
C ALA A 11 -8.67 8.24 -21.12
N THR A 12 -9.45 8.59 -20.11
CA THR A 12 -8.93 9.01 -18.81
C THR A 12 -9.27 7.94 -17.77
N VAL A 13 -8.26 7.53 -17.01
CA VAL A 13 -8.38 6.64 -15.86
C VAL A 13 -8.15 7.47 -14.61
N CYS A 14 -9.10 7.42 -13.68
CA CYS A 14 -8.94 8.06 -12.38
C CYS A 14 -8.16 7.13 -11.45
N LEU A 15 -7.08 7.64 -10.87
CA LEU A 15 -6.36 6.97 -9.81
C LEU A 15 -7.12 7.13 -8.50
N PRO A 16 -7.14 6.11 -7.64
CA PRO A 16 -7.66 6.27 -6.30
C PRO A 16 -6.88 7.39 -5.58
N THR A 17 -7.63 8.31 -4.97
CA THR A 17 -7.05 9.41 -4.18
C THR A 17 -6.77 9.01 -2.74
N GLN A 18 -7.10 7.77 -2.36
CA GLN A 18 -6.78 7.24 -1.04
C GLN A 18 -5.27 7.12 -0.87
N THR A 19 -4.82 7.51 0.30
CA THR A 19 -3.46 7.29 0.76
C THR A 19 -3.37 5.93 1.46
N LEU A 20 -2.25 5.24 1.29
CA LEU A 20 -2.04 3.90 1.82
C LEU A 20 -1.07 3.95 3.02
N GLY A 21 -1.50 3.36 4.14
CA GLY A 21 -0.76 3.29 5.39
C GLY A 21 -0.51 4.65 6.06
N LYS A 22 0.20 4.62 7.20
CA LYS A 22 0.57 5.83 7.98
C LYS A 22 1.45 6.81 7.19
N GLN A 23 2.21 6.32 6.20
CA GLN A 23 3.12 7.13 5.38
C GLN A 23 2.42 7.97 4.30
N GLN A 24 1.10 7.91 4.20
CA GLN A 24 0.28 8.66 3.26
C GLN A 24 0.73 8.50 1.78
N ILE A 25 1.17 7.30 1.38
CA ILE A 25 1.66 7.06 0.02
C ILE A 25 0.48 7.04 -0.96
N THR A 26 0.62 7.75 -2.07
CA THR A 26 -0.41 7.81 -3.12
C THR A 26 -0.22 6.71 -4.16
N TYR A 27 -1.31 6.27 -4.79
CA TYR A 27 -1.27 5.33 -5.91
C TYR A 27 -0.40 5.82 -7.08
N LYS A 28 -0.33 7.15 -7.30
CA LYS A 28 0.55 7.77 -8.29
C LYS A 28 2.03 7.49 -7.98
N GLN A 29 2.45 7.62 -6.72
CA GLN A 29 3.83 7.33 -6.31
C GLN A 29 4.18 5.85 -6.47
N LEU A 30 3.23 4.95 -6.19
CA LEU A 30 3.42 3.51 -6.37
C LEU A 30 3.51 3.10 -7.83
N LEU A 31 2.67 3.71 -8.69
CA LEU A 31 2.71 3.51 -10.13
C LEU A 31 4.03 3.96 -10.75
N LEU A 32 4.55 5.11 -10.33
CA LEU A 32 5.84 5.62 -10.77
C LEU A 32 6.98 4.73 -10.23
N GLY A 33 6.93 4.35 -8.96
CA GLY A 33 7.87 3.42 -8.34
C GLY A 33 9.35 3.74 -8.63
N PRO A 34 10.27 2.82 -8.31
CA PRO A 34 11.67 2.95 -8.72
C PRO A 34 11.81 2.65 -10.22
N GLY A 35 11.87 3.72 -11.02
CA GLY A 35 12.21 3.66 -12.45
C GLY A 35 11.06 3.33 -13.39
N ASN A 36 9.81 3.64 -13.03
CA ASN A 36 8.63 3.53 -13.90
C ASN A 36 8.34 2.13 -14.50
N LYS A 37 8.96 1.07 -13.96
CA LYS A 37 8.94 -0.29 -14.55
C LYS A 37 7.54 -0.84 -14.82
N TYR A 38 6.58 -0.56 -13.94
CA TYR A 38 5.19 -1.02 -14.12
C TYR A 38 4.47 -0.26 -15.23
N LEU A 39 4.72 1.05 -15.33
CA LEU A 39 4.18 1.84 -16.42
C LEU A 39 4.80 1.40 -17.74
N ASP A 40 6.12 1.19 -17.77
CA ASP A 40 6.82 0.69 -18.95
C ASP A 40 6.30 -0.67 -19.40
N PHE A 41 5.97 -1.56 -18.45
CA PHE A 41 5.33 -2.83 -18.72
C PHE A 41 3.96 -2.65 -19.40
N ILE A 42 3.10 -1.78 -18.85
CA ILE A 42 1.77 -1.49 -19.44
C ILE A 42 1.92 -0.84 -20.82
N LEU A 43 2.86 0.11 -20.98
CA LEU A 43 3.15 0.77 -22.25
C LEU A 43 3.54 -0.26 -23.33
N HIS A 44 4.43 -1.19 -22.97
CA HIS A 44 4.91 -2.22 -23.89
C HIS A 44 3.88 -3.30 -24.20
N GLU A 45 3.17 -3.82 -23.19
CA GLU A 45 2.24 -4.94 -23.36
C GLU A 45 0.95 -4.49 -24.04
N CYS A 46 0.40 -3.35 -23.64
CA CYS A 46 -0.87 -2.86 -24.16
C CYS A 46 -0.71 -1.99 -25.42
N ASN A 47 0.53 -1.68 -25.84
CA ASN A 47 0.84 -0.72 -26.90
C ASN A 47 -0.03 0.53 -26.73
N CYS A 48 0.20 1.26 -25.65
CA CYS A 48 -0.51 2.49 -25.32
C CYS A 48 0.49 3.56 -24.88
N LYS A 49 0.05 4.81 -24.81
CA LYS A 49 0.83 5.93 -24.27
C LYS A 49 0.13 6.48 -23.03
N ILE A 50 0.90 6.62 -21.96
CA ILE A 50 0.43 7.09 -20.66
C ILE A 50 0.91 8.53 -20.43
N GLN A 51 0.00 9.41 -20.03
CA GLN A 51 0.32 10.78 -19.59
C GLN A 51 -0.36 11.02 -18.25
N PHE A 52 0.41 11.38 -17.23
CA PHE A 52 -0.14 11.81 -15.95
C PHE A 52 -0.77 13.19 -16.08
N GLN A 53 -2.01 13.30 -15.62
CA GLN A 53 -2.75 14.53 -15.48
C GLN A 53 -2.98 14.82 -13.99
N GLU A 54 -2.93 16.10 -13.63
CA GLU A 54 -3.02 16.53 -12.25
C GLU A 54 -4.47 16.51 -11.72
N PRO A 55 -4.71 16.16 -10.45
CA PRO A 55 -3.76 15.59 -9.48
C PRO A 55 -3.66 14.05 -9.51
N SER A 56 -4.71 13.35 -9.95
CA SER A 56 -4.84 11.88 -9.83
C SER A 56 -5.48 11.24 -11.06
N THR A 57 -5.16 11.71 -12.25
CA THR A 57 -5.71 11.15 -13.49
C THR A 57 -4.60 10.71 -14.43
N ILE A 58 -4.87 9.66 -15.18
CA ILE A 58 -3.99 9.18 -16.23
C ILE A 58 -4.75 9.27 -17.54
N LYS A 59 -4.18 9.97 -18.52
CA LYS A 59 -4.62 9.91 -19.90
C LYS A 59 -3.91 8.77 -20.60
N LEU A 60 -4.69 7.84 -21.13
CA LEU A 60 -4.25 6.76 -22.02
C LEU A 60 -4.54 7.15 -23.47
N GLU A 61 -3.53 7.07 -24.33
CA GLU A 61 -3.68 7.13 -25.78
C GLU A 61 -3.45 5.71 -26.34
N TYR A 62 -4.36 5.23 -27.18
CA TYR A 62 -4.38 3.85 -27.67
C TYR A 62 -4.94 3.78 -29.10
N GLY A 63 -4.70 2.66 -29.79
CA GLY A 63 -5.15 2.44 -31.17
C GLY A 63 -6.45 1.63 -31.27
N THR A 64 -6.72 0.75 -30.30
CA THR A 64 -7.93 -0.10 -30.28
C THR A 64 -8.58 -0.18 -28.90
N SER A 65 -9.89 -0.43 -28.85
CA SER A 65 -10.62 -0.61 -27.59
C SER A 65 -10.08 -1.79 -26.76
N ASP A 66 -9.54 -2.82 -27.41
CA ASP A 66 -8.94 -3.98 -26.73
C ASP A 66 -7.68 -3.59 -25.96
N GLN A 67 -6.82 -2.76 -26.56
CA GLN A 67 -5.63 -2.21 -25.89
C GLN A 67 -5.99 -1.40 -24.65
N PHE A 68 -7.07 -0.60 -24.75
CA PHE A 68 -7.59 0.13 -23.60
C PHE A 68 -8.11 -0.81 -22.50
N ASN A 69 -8.91 -1.81 -22.87
CA ASN A 69 -9.47 -2.76 -21.90
C ASN A 69 -8.38 -3.57 -21.18
N GLN A 70 -7.32 -3.96 -21.90
CA GLN A 70 -6.16 -4.61 -21.32
C GLN A 70 -5.43 -3.67 -20.36
N ALA A 71 -5.06 -2.45 -20.80
CA ALA A 71 -4.38 -1.48 -19.96
C ALA A 71 -5.18 -1.18 -18.68
N LYS A 72 -6.49 -0.95 -18.82
CA LYS A 72 -7.41 -0.74 -17.70
C LYS A 72 -7.39 -1.92 -16.72
N LYS A 73 -7.45 -3.15 -17.22
CA LYS A 73 -7.38 -4.35 -16.38
C LYS A 73 -6.07 -4.43 -15.60
N HIS A 74 -4.93 -4.13 -16.25
CA HIS A 74 -3.64 -4.11 -15.55
C HIS A 74 -3.60 -3.06 -14.42
N PHE A 75 -4.18 -1.88 -14.63
CA PHE A 75 -4.32 -0.89 -13.57
C PHE A 75 -5.22 -1.39 -12.42
N GLU A 76 -6.36 -1.99 -12.73
CA GLU A 76 -7.27 -2.55 -11.71
C GLU A 76 -6.62 -3.67 -10.90
N ASP A 77 -5.93 -4.60 -11.56
CA ASP A 77 -5.21 -5.70 -10.93
C ASP A 77 -4.08 -5.18 -10.02
N LEU A 78 -3.35 -4.16 -10.48
CA LEU A 78 -2.30 -3.52 -9.69
C LEU A 78 -2.87 -2.81 -8.46
N PHE A 79 -3.95 -2.04 -8.61
CA PHE A 79 -4.57 -1.36 -7.47
C PHE A 79 -5.09 -2.36 -6.43
N SER A 80 -5.67 -3.49 -6.88
CA SER A 80 -6.11 -4.55 -5.98
C SER A 80 -4.93 -5.17 -5.20
N GLN A 81 -3.80 -5.42 -5.87
CA GLN A 81 -2.60 -5.96 -5.22
C GLN A 81 -2.02 -4.97 -4.21
N ILE A 82 -1.93 -3.70 -4.58
CA ILE A 82 -1.45 -2.63 -3.71
C ILE A 82 -2.32 -2.52 -2.45
N GLN A 83 -3.65 -2.55 -2.60
CA GLN A 83 -4.57 -2.46 -1.46
C GLN A 83 -4.36 -3.63 -0.49
N LYS A 84 -4.24 -4.87 -1.00
CA LYS A 84 -3.96 -6.04 -0.16
C LYS A 84 -2.62 -5.94 0.57
N LEU A 85 -1.58 -5.44 -0.10
CA LEU A 85 -0.27 -5.24 0.51
C LEU A 85 -0.30 -4.17 1.60
N ALA A 86 -1.07 -3.10 1.41
CA ALA A 86 -1.27 -2.06 2.41
C ALA A 86 -2.00 -2.60 3.66
N GLU A 87 -3.07 -3.37 3.48
CA GLU A 87 -3.80 -4.02 4.58
C GLU A 87 -2.91 -5.01 5.36
N ILE A 88 -2.02 -5.71 4.68
CA ILE A 88 -1.04 -6.60 5.31
C ILE A 88 -0.02 -5.77 6.11
N GLY A 89 0.50 -4.69 5.51
CA GLY A 89 1.46 -3.80 6.17
C GLY A 89 0.93 -3.18 7.45
N GLU A 90 -0.33 -2.72 7.46
CA GLU A 90 -0.97 -2.16 8.65
C GLU A 90 -1.06 -3.18 9.79
N LYS A 91 -1.45 -4.42 9.48
CA LYS A 91 -1.50 -5.49 10.50
C LYS A 91 -0.13 -5.84 11.08
N PHE A 92 0.93 -5.80 10.26
CA PHE A 92 2.29 -6.03 10.74
C PHE A 92 2.80 -4.88 11.61
N GLU A 93 2.48 -3.62 11.28
CA GLU A 93 2.83 -2.47 12.13
C GLU A 93 2.12 -2.52 13.49
N GLU A 94 0.84 -2.86 13.54
CA GLU A 94 0.10 -3.02 14.80
C GLU A 94 0.74 -4.10 15.69
N GLN A 95 1.11 -5.24 15.12
CA GLN A 95 1.79 -6.31 15.87
C GLN A 95 3.19 -5.90 16.33
N TYR A 96 3.89 -5.03 15.59
CA TYR A 96 5.20 -4.53 16.00
C TYR A 96 5.07 -3.53 17.15
N ASP A 97 4.12 -2.58 17.06
CA ASP A 97 3.82 -1.60 18.12
C ASP A 97 3.41 -2.31 19.43
N GLU A 98 2.68 -3.43 19.35
CA GLU A 98 2.34 -4.25 20.52
C GLU A 98 3.55 -4.98 21.11
N ASN A 99 4.39 -5.57 20.27
CA ASN A 99 5.59 -6.27 20.72
C ASN A 99 6.63 -5.31 21.32
N GLU A 100 6.78 -4.09 20.77
CA GLU A 100 7.66 -3.06 21.31
C GLU A 100 7.22 -2.64 22.71
N LYS A 101 5.91 -2.42 22.93
CA LYS A 101 5.36 -2.12 24.27
C LYS A 101 5.59 -3.25 25.27
N LEU A 102 5.50 -4.51 24.84
CA LEU A 102 5.77 -5.67 25.69
C LEU A 102 7.26 -5.74 26.07
N ILE A 103 8.15 -5.44 25.13
CA ILE A 103 9.60 -5.39 25.38
C ILE A 103 9.95 -4.23 26.32
N ASP A 104 9.38 -3.04 26.10
CA ASP A 104 9.57 -1.88 26.98
C ASP A 104 9.07 -2.17 28.39
N PHE A 105 7.90 -2.80 28.52
CA PHE A 105 7.36 -3.21 29.81
C PHE A 105 8.27 -4.25 30.50
N ALA A 106 8.69 -5.29 29.79
CA ALA A 106 9.59 -6.31 30.33
C ALA A 106 10.91 -5.69 30.81
N THR A 107 11.49 -4.79 30.01
CA THR A 107 12.73 -4.08 30.35
C THR A 107 12.54 -3.18 31.58
N TRP A 108 11.44 -2.44 31.66
CA TRP A 108 11.12 -1.62 32.82
C TRP A 108 10.89 -2.45 34.08
N TYR A 109 10.21 -3.61 33.95
CA TYR A 109 9.93 -4.54 35.02
C TYR A 109 11.22 -5.18 35.57
N GLU A 110 12.10 -5.67 34.70
CA GLU A 110 13.41 -6.21 35.09
C GLU A 110 14.32 -5.15 35.75
N ALA A 111 14.17 -3.87 35.40
CA ALA A 111 14.89 -2.77 36.02
C ALA A 111 14.35 -2.37 37.40
N GLN A 112 13.20 -2.90 37.83
CA GLN A 112 12.68 -2.67 39.18
C GLN A 112 13.46 -3.46 40.22
N PRO A 113 13.59 -2.96 41.47
CA PRO A 113 14.15 -3.74 42.58
C PRO A 113 13.40 -5.06 42.77
N GLU A 114 14.11 -6.18 42.99
CA GLU A 114 13.51 -7.51 43.15
C GLU A 114 12.44 -7.57 44.25
N ASP A 115 12.57 -6.74 45.30
CA ASP A 115 11.60 -6.65 46.39
C ASP A 115 10.27 -5.99 45.99
N GLN A 116 10.20 -5.35 44.82
CA GLN A 116 8.97 -4.77 44.26
C GLN A 116 8.31 -5.65 43.20
N HIS A 117 8.98 -6.72 42.74
CA HIS A 117 8.45 -7.59 41.68
C HIS A 117 7.17 -8.29 42.12
N ASP A 118 7.12 -8.81 43.35
CA ASP A 118 5.93 -9.47 43.89
C ASP A 118 4.72 -8.52 43.99
N GLU A 119 4.95 -7.25 44.35
CA GLU A 119 3.90 -6.23 44.44
C GLU A 119 3.39 -5.80 43.06
N LEU A 120 4.31 -5.62 42.10
CA LEU A 120 3.99 -5.28 40.72
C LEU A 120 3.25 -6.43 40.01
N GLN A 121 3.65 -7.67 40.26
CA GLN A 121 2.98 -8.85 39.70
C GLN A 121 1.56 -9.00 40.27
N ALA A 122 1.36 -8.74 41.56
CA ALA A 122 0.03 -8.73 42.18
C ALA A 122 -0.86 -7.61 41.60
N ALA A 123 -0.32 -6.40 41.44
CA ALA A 123 -1.05 -5.26 40.86
C ALA A 123 -1.45 -5.50 39.39
N LEU A 124 -0.58 -6.13 38.59
CA LEU A 124 -0.87 -6.48 37.21
C LEU A 124 -2.00 -7.51 37.11
N VAL A 125 -1.95 -8.54 37.96
CA VAL A 125 -2.98 -9.59 38.02
C VAL A 125 -4.34 -9.02 38.44
N ASP A 126 -4.39 -8.07 39.39
CA ASP A 126 -5.63 -7.44 39.79
C ASP A 126 -6.18 -6.49 38.71
N GLN A 127 -5.34 -5.74 38.00
CA GLN A 127 -5.78 -4.97 36.82
C GLN A 127 -6.35 -5.85 35.71
N MET A 128 -5.76 -7.02 35.46
CA MET A 128 -6.26 -7.97 34.45
C MET A 128 -7.61 -8.60 34.84
N LYS A 129 -7.91 -8.74 36.14
CA LYS A 129 -9.21 -9.25 36.60
C LYS A 129 -10.34 -8.22 36.43
N GLU A 130 -10.05 -6.92 36.48
CA GLU A 130 -11.04 -5.86 36.25
C GLU A 130 -11.40 -5.65 34.77
N LEU A 131 -10.57 -6.16 33.85
CA LEU A 131 -10.77 -6.10 32.40
C LEU A 131 -11.58 -7.27 31.81
N LEU A 132 -12.00 -8.23 32.65
CA LEU A 132 -12.84 -9.40 32.31
C LEU A 132 -14.26 -9.26 32.87
#